data_AF-A0A127B233-F1
#
_entry.id   AF-A0A127B233-F1
#
_cell.length_a   1.000
_cell.length_b   1.000
_cell.length_c   1.000
_cell.angle_alpha   90.00
_cell.angle_beta   90.00
_cell.angle_gamma   90.00
#
_symmetry.space_group_name_H-M   'P 1'
#
loop_
_entity.id
_entity.type
_entity.pdbx_description
1 polymer ?
#
loop_
_entity_poly.entity_id
_entity_poly.type
_entity_poly.pdbx_seq_one_letter_code
_entity_poly.pdbx_strand_id
1 'polypeptide(L)'
;MQGNILRLTGVIQPGLTKGVYVGHIKEISGIISQGSTEQEAFDKLFSIVPIMLEEKKEEARKLFHQQYSPVQEALNPETSELHVQLIKEVHEA
;
A
#
# COMPACT_ATOMS: atom_id res chain seq x y z
N MET A 1 23.22 -1.50 -3.40
CA MET A 1 22.21 -2.43 -3.95
C MET A 1 20.87 -1.74 -3.87
N GLN A 2 20.33 -1.24 -4.99
CA GLN A 2 18.97 -0.70 -5.04
C GLN A 2 18.03 -1.90 -5.08
N GLY A 3 17.53 -2.32 -3.91
CA GLY A 3 16.48 -3.34 -3.85
C GLY A 3 15.23 -2.82 -4.56
N ASN A 4 14.54 -3.69 -5.28
CA ASN A 4 13.22 -3.37 -5.81
C ASN A 4 12.27 -3.18 -4.60
N ILE A 5 11.54 -2.06 -4.56
CA ILE A 5 10.68 -1.66 -3.44
C ILE A 5 9.24 -1.67 -3.95
N LEU A 6 8.36 -2.44 -3.31
CA LEU A 6 6.94 -2.39 -3.63
C LEU A 6 6.40 -1.00 -3.26
N ARG A 7 6.01 -0.22 -4.27
CA ARG A 7 5.41 1.11 -4.06
C ARG A 7 3.90 0.98 -3.99
N LEU A 8 3.31 1.52 -2.94
CA LEU A 8 1.87 1.57 -2.73
C LEU A 8 1.43 3.00 -2.52
N THR A 9 0.24 3.31 -3.00
CA THR A 9 -0.37 4.64 -2.89
C THR A 9 -1.54 4.57 -1.93
N GLY A 10 -1.41 5.25 -0.79
CA GLY A 10 -2.46 5.45 0.19
C GLY A 10 -3.27 6.68 -0.18
N VAL A 11 -4.52 6.47 -0.60
CA VAL A 11 -5.46 7.52 -0.94
C VAL A 11 -6.32 7.82 0.28
N ILE A 12 -6.32 9.07 0.74
CA ILE A 12 -7.16 9.53 1.85
C ILE A 12 -8.22 10.48 1.30
N GLN A 13 -9.49 10.23 1.66
CA GLN A 13 -10.63 11.04 1.22
C GLN A 13 -11.69 11.19 2.32
N PRO A 14 -12.53 12.24 2.28
CA PRO A 14 -13.68 12.37 3.19
C PRO A 14 -14.65 11.18 3.06
N GLY A 15 -15.15 10.70 4.20
CA GLY A 15 -16.19 9.68 4.27
C GLY A 15 -17.60 10.25 4.13
N LEU A 16 -18.60 9.36 4.07
CA LEU A 16 -20.03 9.74 4.00
C LEU A 16 -20.50 10.50 5.25
N THR A 17 -19.84 10.26 6.38
CA THR A 17 -20.13 10.92 7.65
C THR A 17 -19.18 12.10 7.85
N LYS A 18 -19.73 13.27 8.18
CA LYS A 18 -18.93 14.47 8.47
C LYS A 18 -17.92 14.20 9.59
N GLY A 19 -16.67 14.56 9.36
CA GLY A 19 -15.58 14.34 10.31
C GLY A 19 -15.01 12.93 10.29
N VAL A 20 -15.39 12.09 9.32
CA VAL A 20 -14.76 10.79 9.07
C VAL A 20 -13.95 10.88 7.80
N TYR A 21 -12.73 10.36 7.82
CA TYR A 21 -11.85 10.18 6.67
C TYR A 21 -11.61 8.70 6.45
N VAL A 22 -11.58 8.30 5.18
CA VAL A 22 -11.36 6.91 4.76
C VAL A 22 -10.06 6.86 3.96
N GLY A 23 -9.16 5.98 4.39
CA GLY A 23 -7.94 5.64 3.66
C GLY A 23 -8.08 4.31 2.92
N HIS A 24 -7.53 4.20 1.73
CA HIS A 24 -7.41 2.92 1.02
C HIS A 24 -6.13 2.85 0.17
N ILE A 25 -5.71 1.63 -0.18
CA ILE A 25 -4.59 1.41 -1.09
C ILE A 25 -5.10 1.31 -2.52
N LYS A 26 -4.56 2.15 -3.41
CA LYS A 26 -5.00 2.23 -4.81
C LYS A 26 -4.70 0.95 -5.59
N GLU A 27 -3.54 0.35 -5.36
CA GLU A 27 -3.07 -0.81 -6.12
C GLU A 27 -3.58 -2.15 -5.56
N ILE A 28 -4.07 -2.17 -4.32
CA ILE A 28 -4.52 -3.40 -3.64
C ILE A 28 -5.87 -3.16 -2.98
N SER A 29 -6.88 -3.82 -3.53
CA SER A 29 -8.24 -3.74 -3.00
C SER A 29 -8.36 -4.36 -1.60
N GLY A 30 -9.28 -3.84 -0.79
CA GLY A 30 -9.62 -4.39 0.53
C GLY A 30 -8.71 -3.96 1.69
N ILE A 31 -7.68 -3.14 1.45
CA ILE A 31 -6.91 -2.49 2.52
C ILE A 31 -7.53 -1.10 2.75
N ILE A 32 -8.24 -0.95 3.87
CA ILE A 32 -9.01 0.25 4.20
C ILE A 32 -8.74 0.65 5.65
N SER A 33 -8.69 1.96 5.92
CA SER A 33 -8.63 2.54 7.26
C SER A 33 -9.66 3.65 7.43
N GLN A 34 -9.98 4.00 8.68
CA GLN A 34 -10.86 5.12 8.99
C GLN A 34 -10.32 5.92 10.18
N GLY A 35 -10.43 7.24 10.12
CA GLY A 35 -10.01 8.15 11.16
C GLY A 35 -10.91 9.38 11.26
N SER A 36 -10.85 10.08 12.38
CA SER A 36 -11.53 11.36 12.60
C SER A 36 -10.79 12.53 11.94
N THR A 37 -9.57 12.29 11.47
CA THR A 37 -8.74 13.21 10.69
C THR A 37 -8.07 12.47 9.54
N GLU A 38 -7.63 13.20 8.51
CA GLU A 38 -6.84 12.63 7.41
C GLU A 38 -5.57 11.93 7.92
N GLN A 39 -4.91 12.54 8.90
CA GLN A 39 -3.67 12.01 9.47
C GLN A 39 -3.94 10.70 10.23
N GLU A 40 -5.00 10.64 11.04
CA GLU A 40 -5.37 9.42 11.75
C GLU A 40 -5.73 8.29 10.78
N ALA A 41 -6.46 8.61 9.69
CA ALA A 41 -6.77 7.63 8.65
C ALA A 41 -5.48 7.11 7.99
N PHE A 42 -4.54 8.01 7.68
CA PHE A 42 -3.24 7.63 7.11
C PHE A 42 -2.38 6.79 8.07
N ASP A 43 -2.26 7.18 9.33
CA ASP A 43 -1.44 6.46 10.32
C ASP A 43 -1.97 5.05 10.57
N LYS A 44 -3.30 4.89 10.60
CA LYS A 44 -3.95 3.58 10.64
C LYS A 44 -3.72 2.77 9.38
N LEU A 45 -3.79 3.41 8.20
CA LEU A 45 -3.51 2.76 6.92
C LEU A 45 -2.05 2.27 6.88
N PHE A 46 -1.10 3.11 7.27
CA PHE A 46 0.31 2.78 7.32
C PHE A 46 0.59 1.60 8.27
N SER A 47 -0.10 1.57 9.41
CA SER A 47 0.05 0.50 10.41
C SER A 47 -0.54 -0.84 9.97
N ILE A 48 -1.65 -0.83 9.21
CA ILE A 48 -2.33 -2.07 8.79
C ILE A 48 -1.75 -2.67 7.50
N VAL A 49 -1.14 -1.86 6.63
CA VAL A 49 -0.60 -2.29 5.33
C VAL A 49 0.37 -3.48 5.44
N PRO A 50 1.39 -3.50 6.32
CA PRO A 50 2.31 -4.64 6.42
C PRO A 50 1.58 -5.96 6.73
N ILE A 51 0.63 -5.92 7.65
CA ILE A 51 -0.17 -7.09 8.07
C ILE A 51 -1.02 -7.58 6.90
N MET A 52 -1.73 -6.67 6.22
CA MET A 52 -2.59 -7.05 5.10
C MET A 52 -1.81 -7.53 3.88
N LEU A 53 -0.58 -7.05 3.68
CA LEU A 53 0.30 -7.54 2.61
C LEU A 53 0.78 -8.97 2.87
N GLU A 54 0.94 -9.37 4.14
CA GLU A 54 1.22 -10.77 4.49
C GLU A 54 0.03 -11.67 4.15
N GLU A 55 -1.20 -11.24 4.44
CA GLU A 55 -2.42 -11.98 4.05
C GLU A 55 -2.63 -12.01 2.54
N LYS A 56 -2.22 -10.94 1.84
CA LYS A 56 -2.35 -10.75 0.39
C LYS A 56 -1.03 -10.99 -0.35
N LYS A 57 -0.16 -11.86 0.17
CA LYS A 57 1.21 -12.08 -0.32
C LYS A 57 1.30 -12.33 -1.83
N GLU A 58 0.39 -13.12 -2.39
CA GLU A 58 0.36 -13.41 -3.83
C GLU A 58 -0.03 -12.19 -4.68
N GLU A 59 -0.96 -11.37 -4.20
CA GLU A 59 -1.37 -10.12 -4.85
C GLU A 59 -0.22 -9.09 -4.80
N ALA A 60 0.43 -8.97 -3.64
CA ALA A 60 1.61 -8.12 -3.45
C ALA A 60 2.78 -8.55 -4.35
N ARG A 61 3.03 -9.86 -4.50
CA ARG A 61 4.05 -10.41 -5.42
C ARG A 61 3.72 -10.13 -6.87
N LYS A 62 2.46 -10.31 -7.29
CA LYS A 62 2.03 -9.98 -8.66
C LYS A 62 2.21 -8.49 -8.95
N LEU A 63 1.81 -7.63 -8.02
CA LEU A 63 1.97 -6.18 -8.14
C LEU A 63 3.45 -5.80 -8.24
N PHE A 64 4.30 -6.41 -7.42
CA PHE A 64 5.75 -6.24 -7.51
C PHE A 64 6.27 -6.63 -8.90
N HIS A 65 5.91 -7.81 -9.41
CA HIS A 65 6.33 -8.21 -10.76
C HIS A 65 5.77 -7.29 -11.86
N GLN A 66 4.57 -6.75 -11.71
CA GLN A 66 3.98 -5.78 -12.65
C GLN A 66 4.70 -4.42 -12.62
N GLN A 67 5.12 -3.96 -11.45
CA GLN A 67 5.93 -2.74 -11.32
C GLN A 67 7.34 -2.92 -11.90
N TYR A 68 7.82 -4.17 -12.03
CA TYR A 68 9.22 -4.48 -12.27
C TYR A 68 9.51 -5.47 -13.42
N SER A 69 8.64 -5.69 -14.42
CA SER A 69 9.01 -6.57 -15.56
C SER A 69 8.49 -6.22 -16.96
N PRO A 70 9.30 -6.52 -18.01
CA PRO A 70 10.45 -7.44 -18.00
C PRO A 70 11.78 -6.80 -18.43
N VAL A 71 12.62 -6.41 -17.47
CA VAL A 71 14.08 -6.59 -17.55
C VAL A 71 14.59 -6.74 -16.12
N GLN A 72 14.61 -7.96 -15.59
CA GLN A 72 15.74 -8.48 -14.82
C GLN A 72 15.49 -9.91 -14.34
N GLU A 73 16.40 -10.76 -14.80
CA GLU A 73 16.62 -12.15 -14.49
C GLU A 73 16.52 -12.50 -13.00
N ALA A 74 15.97 -13.69 -12.75
CA ALA A 74 16.42 -14.66 -11.75
C ALA A 74 17.09 -14.07 -10.49
N LEU A 75 16.28 -13.61 -9.54
CA LEU A 75 16.75 -13.44 -8.16
C LEU A 75 15.93 -14.36 -7.24
N ASN A 76 16.68 -15.19 -6.52
CA ASN A 76 16.23 -16.32 -5.71
C ASN A 76 14.95 -16.05 -4.90
N PRO A 77 13.98 -16.99 -4.87
CA PRO A 77 12.73 -16.85 -4.13
C PRO A 77 12.87 -16.87 -2.60
N GLU A 78 14.09 -17.08 -2.07
CA GLU A 78 14.34 -17.34 -0.64
C GLU A 78 14.91 -16.13 0.15
N THR A 79 15.24 -14.99 -0.48
CA THR A 79 15.87 -13.85 0.23
C THR A 79 15.32 -12.46 -0.08
N SER A 80 14.22 -12.34 -0.83
CA SER A 80 13.64 -11.02 -1.14
C SER A 80 12.77 -10.52 0.01
N GLU A 81 13.38 -9.81 0.97
CA GLU A 81 12.63 -8.94 1.88
C GLU A 81 11.83 -7.93 1.06
N LEU A 82 10.50 -7.96 1.23
CA LEU A 82 9.58 -7.05 0.56
C LEU A 82 9.70 -5.68 1.25
N HIS A 83 10.54 -4.82 0.70
CA HIS A 83 10.59 -3.42 1.13
C HIS A 83 9.36 -2.70 0.58
N VAL A 84 8.54 -2.13 1.48
CA VAL A 84 7.29 -1.43 1.13
C VAL A 84 7.47 0.07 1.35
N GLN A 85 7.10 0.87 0.36
CA GLN A 85 7.01 2.33 0.49
C GLN A 85 5.57 2.77 0.26
N LEU A 86 4.95 3.37 1.28
CA LEU A 86 3.61 3.96 1.18
C LEU A 86 3.71 5.46 0.91
N ILE A 87 3.10 5.91 -0.20
CA ILE A 87 3.02 7.32 -0.58
C ILE A 87 1.63 7.84 -0.24
N LYS A 88 1.53 9.01 0.40
CA LYS A 88 0.25 9.67 0.73
C LYS A 88 -0.20 10.52 -0.47
N GLU A 89 -1.38 10.23 -1.00
CA GLU A 89 -2.10 11.12 -1.93
C GLU A 89 -3.37 11.65 -1.26
N VAL A 90 -3.51 12.97 -1.18
CA VAL A 90 -4.69 13.65 -0.64
C VAL A 90 -5.50 14.20 -1.81
N HIS A 91 -6.77 13.79 -1.93
CA HIS A 91 -7.69 14.39 -2.89
C HIS A 91 -8.57 15.39 -2.15
N GLU A 92 -8.44 16.67 -2.51
CA GLU A 92 -9.37 17.71 -2.08
C GLU A 92 -10.70 17.54 -2.85
N ALA A 93 -11.81 17.71 -2.12
CA ALA A 93 -13.17 17.59 -2.65
C ALA A 93 -13.58 18.81 -3.51
#